data_AF-A0A3N5NFK3-F1
#
_entry.id   AF-A0A3N5NFK3-F1
#
_cell.length_a   1.000
_cell.length_b   1.000
_cell.length_c   1.000
_cell.angle_alpha   90.00
_cell.angle_beta   90.00
_cell.angle_gamma   90.00
#
_symmetry.space_group_name_H-M   'P 1'
#
loop_
_entity.id
_entity.type
_entity.pdbx_description
1 polymer ?
#
loop_
_entity_poly.entity_id
_entity_poly.type
_entity_poly.pdbx_seq_one_letter_code
_entity_poly.pdbx_strand_id
1 'polypeptide(L)'
;AVLLAFTVSWPVALFVALLYFVIQQLEAHILVPKVMERAVGLNPLLVIVALIAGGLLSGVVGALLAVPVAGAAQVIVRHLLIDPTIRKRALRTEDGIVIVGEEEEEPEVLSTVQVSDQPGNGPQS
;
A
#
# COMPACT_ATOMS: atom_id res chain seq x y z
N ALA A 1 -15.90 18.30 -29.54
CA ALA A 1 -14.74 18.62 -30.40
C ALA A 1 -14.87 17.99 -31.80
N VAL A 2 -14.90 16.66 -31.94
CA VAL A 2 -14.95 15.97 -33.24
C VAL A 2 -16.20 16.32 -34.08
N LEU A 3 -17.38 16.40 -33.47
CA LEU A 3 -18.62 16.82 -34.15
C LEU A 3 -18.56 18.26 -34.70
N LEU A 4 -17.80 19.16 -34.06
CA LEU A 4 -17.58 20.54 -34.52
C LEU A 4 -16.52 20.63 -35.64
N ALA A 5 -15.53 19.74 -35.65
CA ALA A 5 -14.54 19.70 -36.73
C ALA A 5 -15.17 19.22 -38.05
N PHE A 6 -16.19 18.37 -37.94
CA PHE A 6 -16.95 17.83 -39.06
C PHE A 6 -17.78 18.88 -39.81
N THR A 7 -18.20 19.95 -39.13
CA THR A 7 -18.93 21.07 -39.75
C THR A 7 -18.04 22.03 -40.54
N VAL A 8 -16.71 21.92 -40.41
CA VAL A 8 -15.74 22.77 -41.14
C VAL A 8 -15.28 22.11 -42.42
N SER A 9 -14.79 20.86 -42.34
CA SER A 9 -14.54 20.01 -43.50
C SER A 9 -14.22 18.57 -43.07
N TRP A 10 -14.60 17.59 -43.89
CA TRP A 10 -14.34 16.17 -43.63
C TRP A 10 -12.86 15.80 -43.40
N PRO A 11 -11.88 16.34 -44.18
CA PRO A 11 -10.46 16.03 -43.96
C PRO A 11 -9.91 16.56 -42.63
N VAL A 12 -10.33 17.77 -42.23
CA VAL A 12 -9.92 18.39 -40.96
C VAL A 12 -10.50 17.62 -39.77
N ALA A 13 -11.74 17.14 -39.89
CA ALA A 13 -12.38 16.32 -38.86
C ALA A 13 -11.63 15.00 -38.60
N LEU A 14 -11.19 14.32 -39.66
CA LEU A 14 -10.39 13.10 -39.53
C LEU A 14 -9.06 13.36 -38.83
N PHE A 15 -8.37 14.44 -39.19
CA PHE A 15 -7.09 14.79 -38.57
C PHE A 15 -7.25 15.12 -37.08
N VAL A 16 -8.24 15.93 -36.72
CA VAL A 16 -8.55 16.29 -35.32
C VAL A 16 -8.98 15.06 -34.52
N ALA A 17 -9.79 14.17 -35.10
CA ALA A 17 -10.21 12.93 -34.45
C ALA A 17 -9.02 12.00 -34.16
N LEU A 18 -8.12 11.83 -35.12
CA LEU A 18 -6.91 11.02 -34.96
C LEU A 18 -5.98 11.61 -33.89
N LEU A 19 -5.72 12.92 -33.94
CA LEU A 19 -4.90 13.60 -32.94
C LEU A 19 -5.50 13.47 -31.54
N TYR A 20 -6.81 13.70 -31.42
CA TYR A 20 -7.52 13.57 -30.14
C TYR A 20 -7.47 12.15 -29.61
N PHE A 21 -7.64 11.14 -30.48
CA PHE A 21 -7.53 9.73 -30.10
C PHE A 21 -6.14 9.41 -29.56
N VAL A 22 -5.07 9.88 -30.21
CA VAL A 22 -3.69 9.66 -29.74
C VAL A 22 -3.45 10.32 -28.38
N ILE A 23 -3.91 11.56 -28.19
CA ILE A 23 -3.79 12.26 -26.90
C ILE A 23 -4.54 11.50 -25.80
N GLN A 24 -5.78 11.08 -26.07
CA GLN A 24 -6.56 10.31 -25.11
C GLN A 24 -5.93 8.96 -24.76
N GLN A 25 -5.37 8.26 -25.75
CA GLN A 25 -4.64 7.02 -25.49
C GLN A 25 -3.45 7.26 -24.55
N LEU A 26 -2.69 8.34 -24.76
CA LEU A 26 -1.56 8.70 -23.91
C LEU A 26 -2.00 9.05 -22.49
N GLU A 27 -3.06 9.84 -22.34
CA GLU A 27 -3.62 10.20 -21.03
C GLU A 27 -4.11 8.96 -20.28
N ALA A 28 -4.96 8.16 -20.91
CA ALA A 28 -5.59 7.00 -20.29
C ALA A 28 -4.59 5.89 -19.91
N HIS A 29 -3.54 5.68 -20.71
CA HIS A 29 -2.61 4.55 -20.53
C HIS A 29 -1.30 4.91 -19.85
N ILE A 30 -0.86 6.18 -19.89
CA ILE A 30 0.43 6.59 -19.29
C ILE A 30 0.22 7.62 -18.19
N LEU A 31 -0.53 8.69 -18.49
CA LEU A 31 -0.64 9.81 -17.56
C LEU A 31 -1.47 9.43 -16.32
N VAL A 32 -2.64 8.82 -16.54
CA VAL A 32 -3.55 8.37 -15.49
C VAL A 32 -2.90 7.30 -14.60
N PRO A 33 -2.31 6.20 -15.14
CA PRO A 33 -1.66 5.20 -14.30
C PRO A 33 -0.45 5.74 -13.55
N LYS A 34 0.39 6.58 -14.16
CA LYS A 34 1.58 7.15 -13.50
C LYS A 34 1.22 8.08 -12.34
N VAL A 35 0.12 8.81 -12.44
CA VAL A 35 -0.41 9.62 -11.34
C VAL A 35 -1.04 8.74 -10.25
N MET A 36 -1.69 7.64 -10.64
CA MET A 36 -2.43 6.73 -9.73
C MET A 36 -1.62 5.51 -9.24
N GLU A 37 -0.37 5.35 -9.69
CA GLU A 37 0.47 4.14 -9.57
C GLU A 37 0.67 3.71 -8.11
N ARG A 38 0.63 4.66 -7.18
CA ARG A 38 0.90 4.43 -5.75
C ARG A 38 -0.33 3.96 -4.95
N ALA A 39 -1.52 3.92 -5.55
CA ALA A 39 -2.76 3.90 -4.77
C ALA A 39 -3.36 2.51 -4.55
N VAL A 40 -3.24 1.58 -5.50
CA VAL A 40 -4.19 0.46 -5.53
C VAL A 40 -3.72 -0.81 -4.81
N GLY A 41 -2.48 -1.26 -4.96
CA GLY A 41 -1.90 -2.37 -4.16
C GLY A 41 -2.80 -3.61 -3.98
N LEU A 42 -3.76 -3.83 -4.88
CA LEU A 42 -4.77 -4.87 -4.76
C LEU A 42 -4.14 -6.20 -5.12
N ASN A 43 -4.28 -7.19 -4.25
CA ASN A 43 -3.79 -8.53 -4.56
C ASN A 43 -4.70 -9.16 -5.63
N PRO A 44 -4.21 -9.49 -6.84
CA PRO A 44 -5.05 -10.04 -7.91
C PRO A 44 -5.78 -11.33 -7.50
N LEU A 45 -5.19 -12.14 -6.61
CA LEU A 45 -5.84 -13.36 -6.10
C LEU A 45 -7.10 -13.02 -5.31
N LEU A 46 -7.08 -11.97 -4.48
CA LEU A 46 -8.22 -11.55 -3.66
C LEU A 46 -9.41 -11.15 -4.55
N VAL A 47 -9.14 -10.47 -5.66
CA VAL A 47 -10.15 -10.08 -6.63
C VAL A 47 -10.76 -11.30 -7.32
N ILE A 48 -9.94 -12.27 -7.74
CA ILE A 48 -10.42 -13.52 -8.36
C ILE A 48 -11.29 -14.32 -7.39
N VAL A 49 -10.85 -14.48 -6.14
CA VAL A 49 -11.61 -15.20 -5.11
C VAL A 49 -12.94 -14.50 -4.83
N ALA A 50 -12.94 -13.17 -4.70
CA ALA A 50 -14.15 -12.39 -4.50
C ALA A 50 -15.10 -12.50 -5.71
N LEU A 51 -14.58 -12.49 -6.94
CA LEU A 51 -15.37 -12.64 -8.17
C LEU A 51 -16.09 -13.98 -8.20
N ILE A 52 -15.39 -15.06 -7.86
CA ILE A 52 -15.98 -16.41 -7.78
C ILE A 52 -17.03 -16.44 -6.66
N ALA A 53 -16.72 -15.92 -5.47
CA ALA A 53 -17.66 -15.89 -4.35
C ALA A 53 -18.92 -15.07 -4.67
N GLY A 54 -18.77 -13.85 -5.17
CA GLY A 54 -19.89 -13.00 -5.59
C GLY A 54 -20.68 -13.62 -6.74
N GLY A 55 -19.99 -14.22 -7.70
CA GLY A 55 -20.59 -14.97 -8.80
C GLY A 55 -21.46 -16.14 -8.33
N LEU A 56 -21.04 -16.86 -7.29
CA LEU A 56 -21.81 -17.96 -6.70
C LEU A 56 -23.01 -17.46 -5.88
N LEU A 57 -22.90 -16.29 -5.24
CA LEU A 57 -23.96 -15.73 -4.38
C LEU A 57 -25.15 -15.17 -5.19
N SER A 58 -24.89 -14.42 -6.27
CA SER A 58 -25.96 -13.77 -7.04
C SER A 58 -25.70 -13.72 -8.56
N GLY A 59 -24.83 -14.59 -9.07
CA GLY A 59 -24.53 -14.68 -10.49
C GLY A 59 -23.75 -13.46 -10.99
N VAL A 60 -24.13 -12.97 -12.18
CA VAL A 60 -23.44 -11.86 -12.84
C VAL A 60 -23.45 -10.58 -11.98
N VAL A 61 -24.57 -10.30 -11.30
CA VAL A 61 -24.68 -9.10 -10.45
C VAL A 61 -23.69 -9.15 -9.29
N GLY A 62 -23.54 -10.30 -8.65
CA GLY A 62 -22.59 -10.49 -7.55
C GLY A 62 -21.14 -10.45 -8.01
N ALA A 63 -20.85 -10.97 -9.20
CA ALA A 63 -19.53 -10.82 -9.81
C ALA A 63 -19.18 -9.35 -10.10
N LEU A 64 -20.12 -8.54 -10.60
CA LEU A 64 -19.88 -7.10 -10.85
C LEU A 64 -19.58 -6.33 -9.55
N LEU A 65 -20.29 -6.65 -8.47
CA LEU A 65 -20.07 -6.02 -7.17
C LEU A 65 -18.84 -6.56 -6.43
N ALA A 66 -18.31 -7.72 -6.81
CA ALA A 66 -17.18 -8.34 -6.13
C ALA A 66 -15.92 -7.46 -6.15
N VAL A 67 -15.64 -6.77 -7.26
CA VAL A 67 -14.44 -5.93 -7.41
C VAL A 67 -14.41 -4.77 -6.40
N PRO A 68 -15.43 -3.89 -6.32
CA PRO A 68 -15.42 -2.80 -5.34
C PRO A 68 -15.49 -3.31 -3.90
N VAL A 69 -16.20 -4.42 -3.63
CA VAL A 69 -16.27 -5.02 -2.29
C VAL A 69 -14.92 -5.58 -1.86
N ALA A 70 -14.22 -6.30 -2.74
CA ALA A 70 -12.88 -6.82 -2.46
C ALA A 70 -11.88 -5.68 -2.19
N GLY A 71 -11.96 -4.59 -2.97
CA GLY A 71 -11.16 -3.40 -2.74
C GLY A 71 -11.44 -2.76 -1.38
N ALA A 72 -12.72 -2.58 -1.03
CA ALA A 72 -13.10 -2.03 0.27
C ALA A 72 -12.66 -2.92 1.43
N ALA A 73 -12.89 -4.23 1.34
CA ALA A 73 -12.47 -5.20 2.34
C ALA A 73 -10.95 -5.20 2.53
N GLN A 74 -10.19 -5.14 1.44
CA GLN A 74 -8.72 -5.08 1.51
C GLN A 74 -8.25 -3.79 2.21
N VAL A 75 -8.87 -2.65 1.92
CA VAL A 75 -8.56 -1.38 2.60
C VAL A 75 -8.86 -1.47 4.09
N ILE A 76 -10.02 -2.01 4.47
CA ILE A 76 -10.42 -2.19 5.87
C ILE A 76 -9.44 -3.12 6.59
N VAL A 77 -9.14 -4.29 6.02
CA VAL A 77 -8.20 -5.27 6.60
C VAL A 77 -6.82 -4.65 6.76
N ARG A 78 -6.32 -3.96 5.74
CA ARG A 78 -5.01 -3.32 5.80
C ARG A 78 -4.97 -2.21 6.87
N HIS A 79 -6.05 -1.45 7.04
CA HIS A 79 -6.08 -0.37 8.00
C HIS A 79 -6.32 -0.84 9.44
N LEU A 80 -7.18 -1.84 9.67
CA LEU A 80 -7.52 -2.32 11.02
C LEU A 80 -6.58 -3.42 11.53
N LEU A 81 -6.11 -4.33 10.66
CA LEU A 81 -5.38 -5.53 11.10
C LEU A 81 -3.86 -5.45 10.86
N ILE A 82 -3.40 -4.63 9.90
CA ILE A 82 -1.98 -4.59 9.49
C ILE A 82 -1.24 -3.36 10.05
N ASP A 83 -1.90 -2.20 10.16
CA ASP A 83 -1.29 -0.96 10.64
C ASP A 83 -2.03 -0.35 11.85
N PRO A 84 -1.89 -0.87 13.09
CA PRO A 84 -2.20 -0.10 14.30
C PRO A 84 -1.10 0.92 14.66
N THR A 85 0.04 0.92 13.98
CA THR A 85 1.18 1.75 14.35
C THR A 85 1.14 3.06 13.59
N ILE A 86 0.69 4.11 14.29
CA ILE A 86 0.97 5.51 13.99
C ILE A 86 2.41 5.62 13.47
N ARG A 87 2.51 5.80 12.15
CA ARG A 87 3.59 6.44 11.41
C ARG A 87 4.71 6.98 12.31
N LYS A 88 5.74 6.17 12.61
CA LYS A 88 7.07 6.64 13.07
C LYS A 88 7.78 7.44 11.94
N ARG A 89 7.12 8.47 11.39
CA ARG A 89 7.67 9.44 10.41
C ARG A 89 7.39 10.89 10.82
N ALA A 90 7.39 11.14 12.13
CA ALA A 90 7.49 12.49 12.69
C ALA A 90 8.82 12.71 13.44
N LEU A 91 9.88 11.98 13.06
CA LEU A 91 11.22 12.12 13.66
C LEU A 91 12.30 12.21 12.58
N ARG A 92 12.06 13.06 11.59
CA ARG A 92 13.13 13.68 10.81
C ARG A 92 12.74 15.11 10.46
N THR A 93 12.45 15.87 11.51
CA THR A 93 12.60 17.32 11.47
C THR A 93 14.00 17.57 11.99
N GLU A 94 14.90 17.91 11.06
CA GLU A 94 16.13 18.62 11.38
C GLU A 94 15.76 19.86 12.19
N ASP A 95 16.39 20.04 13.35
CA ASP A 95 16.24 21.16 14.28
C ASP A 95 15.15 21.02 15.36
N GLY A 96 15.55 20.50 16.53
CA GLY A 96 14.79 20.68 17.79
C GLY A 96 14.50 19.39 18.53
N ILE A 97 14.94 19.35 19.79
CA ILE A 97 14.83 18.25 20.75
C ILE A 97 13.38 17.75 20.87
N VAL A 98 13.17 16.46 20.65
CA VAL A 98 11.99 15.73 21.14
C VAL A 98 12.49 14.67 22.12
N ILE A 99 12.29 14.93 23.41
CA ILE A 99 12.48 13.93 24.47
C ILE A 99 11.28 12.98 24.37
N VAL A 100 11.46 11.85 23.69
CA VAL A 100 10.56 10.70 23.85
C VAL A 100 11.21 9.84 24.91
N GLY A 101 10.69 9.90 26.13
CA GLY A 101 11.08 8.99 27.21
C GLY A 101 10.72 7.56 26.81
N GLU A 102 11.75 6.73 26.62
CA GLU A 102 11.65 5.27 26.59
C GLU A 102 12.18 4.75 27.93
N GLU A 103 11.28 4.59 28.90
CA GLU A 103 11.38 3.64 30.02
C GLU A 103 9.97 3.01 30.08
N GLU A 104 9.73 1.70 29.94
CA GLU A 104 10.40 0.55 30.53
C GLU A 104 10.40 -0.65 29.55
N GLU A 105 11.58 -1.16 29.21
CA GLU A 105 11.77 -2.57 28.84
C GLU A 105 12.76 -3.09 29.90
N GLU A 106 12.27 -3.89 30.85
CA GLU A 106 13.09 -4.48 31.91
C GLU A 106 13.51 -5.89 31.45
N PRO A 107 14.72 -6.09 30.87
CA PRO A 107 15.17 -7.42 30.54
C PRO A 107 15.72 -8.11 31.79
N GLU A 108 14.91 -9.02 32.32
CA GLU A 108 15.28 -10.42 32.58
C GLU A 108 16.74 -10.68 32.98
N VAL A 109 16.95 -10.70 34.30
CA VAL A 109 17.84 -11.59 35.07
C VAL A 109 19.21 -11.91 34.45
N LEU A 110 20.22 -11.23 35.00
CA LEU A 110 21.63 -11.58 34.92
C LEU A 110 21.83 -13.09 35.17
N SER A 111 22.06 -13.80 34.07
CA SER A 111 22.59 -15.15 34.06
C SER A 111 23.87 -15.17 34.90
N THR A 112 23.81 -15.82 36.05
CA THR A 112 24.63 -17.01 36.34
C THR A 112 25.84 -17.19 35.41
N VAL A 113 26.83 -16.30 35.52
CA VAL A 113 28.20 -16.61 35.13
C VAL A 113 28.74 -17.53 36.23
N GLN A 114 28.48 -18.82 36.04
CA GLN A 114 29.32 -19.86 36.60
C GLN A 114 30.71 -19.71 35.96
N VAL A 115 31.68 -19.21 36.73
CA VAL A 115 33.08 -19.64 36.59
C VAL A 115 33.41 -20.41 37.85
N SER A 116 33.02 -21.68 37.81
CA SER A 116 33.60 -22.73 38.63
C SER A 116 34.91 -23.15 37.94
N ASP A 117 36.05 -22.71 38.46
CA ASP A 117 37.26 -23.53 38.51
C ASP A 117 38.28 -22.90 39.49
N GLN A 118 38.25 -23.42 40.72
CA GLN A 118 39.35 -23.85 41.59
C GLN A 118 40.82 -23.56 41.19
N PRO A 119 41.80 -23.83 42.09
CA PRO A 119 41.96 -23.50 43.50
C PRO A 119 43.36 -22.85 43.72
N GLY A 120 43.59 -22.13 44.81
CA GLY A 120 45.00 -21.84 45.14
C GLY A 120 45.27 -20.76 46.16
N ASN A 121 45.75 -21.23 47.32
CA ASN A 121 46.79 -20.58 48.12
C ASN A 121 46.33 -19.31 48.86
N GLY A 122 46.05 -19.29 50.16
CA GLY A 122 46.48 -20.08 51.32
C GLY A 122 46.30 -19.13 52.53
N PRO A 123 46.10 -19.60 53.77
CA PRO A 123 45.72 -18.72 54.86
C PRO A 123 46.91 -17.99 55.51
N GLN A 124 46.70 -16.70 55.74
CA GLN A 124 46.82 -16.02 57.05
C GLN A 124 48.20 -15.96 57.73
N SER A 125 48.75 -14.74 57.83
CA SER A 125 49.23 -14.12 59.08
C SER A 125 49.61 -12.67 58.85
#